data_AF-A0A5P1FI64-F1
#
_entry.id   AF-A0A5P1FI64-F1
#
_cell.length_a   1.000
_cell.length_b   1.000
_cell.length_c   1.000
_cell.angle_alpha   90.00
_cell.angle_beta   90.00
_cell.angle_gamma   90.00
#
_symmetry.space_group_name_H-M   'P 1'
#
loop_
_entity.id
_entity.type
_entity.pdbx_description
1 polymer ?
#
loop_
_entity_poly.entity_id
_entity_poly.type
_entity_poly.pdbx_seq_one_letter_code
_entity_poly.pdbx_strand_id
1 'polypeptide(L)'
;MSCRALTLAFSSPQICCLSKNPNSTSRSQIERSLLCSTRSLSVRSCSSSWRQTSSHLDLPLLPFQSEEVLVPSECKTLHLYEARFLALLEELLLANKKTFVHFVLEPIITGRSSSGASLSARYGCLVLIEKIERLNTGALVSIRGVGRVGIMDIIQMEPYLRGTVIPRQDKVSDLEREMQPKLQELREYLCSLQALQLKLKASKDEQLQTQIKDSLLWAEREAYEDCDQSFVPKFDERLSFAALQPVSGFSQSETFSLQKEKLRAMDMRDTYERLEMGIKFVQQNIATVAAKLAIQSLDFSARISSSFVLWTKHGVPSIAVIDSLLYEIVPSKSKIPPKYDLNAKLDACVDLAVRRTAYASLAGAFTGLLLFRSPVSRWASVAFGAGVGIGSAYIESSYMFGGSPPKWSAPKAPVAPPIHVEVTSEETG
;
A
#
# COMPACT_ATOMS: atom_id res chain seq x y z
N MET A 1 18.68 3.92 5.04
CA MET A 1 18.45 2.60 5.67
C MET A 1 18.83 2.70 7.13
N SER A 2 17.87 2.75 8.04
CA SER A 2 18.12 2.90 9.48
C SER A 2 18.04 1.53 10.12
N CYS A 3 19.16 0.82 10.22
CA CYS A 3 19.28 -0.40 10.99
C CYS A 3 19.24 -0.05 12.48
N ARG A 4 18.16 -0.38 13.18
CA ARG A 4 18.11 -0.30 14.65
C ARG A 4 18.61 -1.63 15.22
N ALA A 5 19.61 -1.53 16.08
CA ALA A 5 20.22 -2.65 16.77
C ALA A 5 19.30 -3.17 17.88
N LEU A 6 19.19 -4.50 18.01
CA LEU A 6 18.53 -5.14 19.14
C LEU A 6 19.61 -5.57 20.14
N THR A 7 19.64 -4.92 21.30
CA THR A 7 20.34 -5.44 22.47
C THR A 7 19.26 -5.89 23.45
N LEU A 8 18.92 -7.17 23.44
CA LEU A 8 18.05 -7.76 24.45
C LEU A 8 18.92 -8.52 25.46
N ALA A 9 19.17 -7.90 26.61
CA ALA A 9 19.71 -8.59 27.76
C ALA A 9 18.64 -9.54 28.32
N PHE A 10 18.72 -10.82 27.98
CA PHE A 10 17.87 -11.85 28.57
C PHE A 10 18.43 -12.24 29.95
N SER A 11 17.91 -11.60 31.00
CA SER A 11 17.81 -12.24 32.31
C SER A 11 16.50 -13.03 32.35
N SER A 12 16.57 -14.33 32.63
CA SER A 12 15.49 -15.33 32.56
C SER A 12 14.08 -14.81 32.93
N PRO A 13 13.14 -14.72 31.96
CA PRO A 13 11.72 -14.55 32.26
C PRO A 13 10.94 -15.86 32.09
N GLN A 14 9.99 -16.13 32.99
CA GLN A 14 9.02 -17.21 32.85
C GLN A 14 7.98 -16.85 31.79
N ILE A 15 7.94 -17.61 30.69
CA ILE A 15 6.92 -17.50 29.64
C ILE A 15 5.73 -18.39 30.05
N CYS A 16 4.57 -17.79 30.29
CA CYS A 16 3.36 -18.52 30.65
C CYS A 16 2.53 -18.86 29.41
N CYS A 17 2.47 -20.14 29.03
CA CYS A 17 1.50 -20.66 28.04
C CYS A 17 0.17 -20.97 28.77
N LEU A 18 -0.92 -20.33 28.35
CA LEU A 18 -2.24 -20.49 28.97
C LEU A 18 -2.89 -21.82 28.54
N SER A 19 -2.71 -22.88 29.33
CA SER A 19 -3.40 -24.15 29.15
C SER A 19 -4.86 -24.07 29.64
N LYS A 20 -5.83 -24.30 28.75
CA LYS A 20 -7.22 -24.57 29.13
C LYS A 20 -7.41 -26.07 29.25
N ASN A 21 -7.68 -26.54 30.46
CA ASN A 21 -8.00 -27.93 30.79
C ASN A 21 -9.50 -28.06 31.13
N PRO A 22 -10.26 -28.99 30.52
CA PRO A 22 -11.52 -29.45 31.06
C PRO A 22 -11.37 -30.84 31.71
N ASN A 23 -11.77 -30.93 32.98
CA ASN A 23 -11.75 -32.14 33.80
C ASN A 23 -12.73 -33.24 33.31
N SER A 24 -12.24 -34.48 33.38
CA SER A 24 -12.87 -35.76 33.82
C SER A 24 -14.28 -36.12 33.32
N THR A 25 -14.60 -37.34 32.86
CA THR A 25 -14.50 -38.63 33.57
C THR A 25 -15.00 -39.74 32.64
N SER A 26 -14.36 -40.92 32.57
CA SER A 26 -15.03 -42.24 32.50
C SER A 26 -14.00 -43.36 32.32
N ARG A 27 -14.27 -44.50 32.95
CA ARG A 27 -13.39 -45.60 33.35
C ARG A 27 -14.11 -46.91 33.00
N SER A 28 -13.49 -47.81 32.22
CA SER A 28 -13.70 -49.29 32.18
C SER A 28 -13.04 -49.85 30.91
N GLN A 29 -11.98 -50.68 30.99
CA GLN A 29 -11.93 -52.14 31.22
C GLN A 29 -12.13 -53.01 29.97
N ILE A 30 -11.09 -53.82 29.65
CA ILE A 30 -11.11 -55.27 29.28
C ILE A 30 -11.69 -55.58 27.87
N GLU A 31 -11.14 -56.41 26.96
CA GLU A 31 -10.38 -57.67 27.00
C GLU A 31 -9.68 -57.99 25.64
N ARG A 32 -8.82 -59.02 25.64
CA ARG A 32 -8.13 -59.62 24.48
C ARG A 32 -9.00 -60.71 23.82
N SER A 33 -8.91 -60.90 22.48
CA SER A 33 -8.61 -62.22 21.85
C SER A 33 -8.71 -62.20 20.32
N LEU A 34 -7.84 -63.00 19.71
CA LEU A 34 -7.65 -63.31 18.28
C LEU A 34 -8.76 -64.24 17.73
N LEU A 35 -9.10 -64.13 16.43
CA LEU A 35 -9.14 -65.24 15.44
C LEU A 35 -9.75 -64.80 14.08
N CYS A 36 -9.59 -65.69 13.11
CA CYS A 36 -9.36 -65.46 11.69
C CYS A 36 -10.63 -65.55 10.78
N SER A 37 -10.51 -64.94 9.59
CA SER A 37 -11.13 -65.29 8.29
C SER A 37 -12.66 -65.12 8.09
N THR A 38 -13.05 -64.25 7.16
CA THR A 38 -13.55 -64.65 5.82
C THR A 38 -13.92 -63.42 4.99
N ARG A 39 -13.67 -63.53 3.68
CA ARG A 39 -13.95 -62.51 2.65
C ARG A 39 -15.46 -62.27 2.52
N SER A 40 -15.86 -61.00 2.51
CA SER A 40 -17.00 -60.54 1.71
C SER A 40 -16.72 -59.12 1.19
N LEU A 41 -16.76 -58.98 -0.13
CA LEU A 41 -16.68 -57.70 -0.82
C LEU A 41 -18.01 -56.97 -0.59
N SER A 42 -18.00 -55.99 0.31
CA SER A 42 -19.08 -55.02 0.45
C SER A 42 -18.54 -53.66 0.08
N VAL A 43 -18.97 -53.17 -1.08
CA VAL A 43 -18.82 -51.77 -1.49
C VAL A 43 -19.66 -50.94 -0.52
N ARG A 44 -19.03 -50.47 0.56
CA ARG A 44 -19.57 -49.40 1.38
C ARG A 44 -19.06 -48.09 0.81
N SER A 45 -19.99 -47.34 0.24
CA SER A 45 -19.82 -45.91 -0.01
C SER A 45 -19.47 -45.23 1.31
N CYS A 46 -18.18 -44.94 1.49
CA CYS A 46 -17.71 -44.16 2.62
C CYS A 46 -17.92 -42.69 2.29
N SER A 47 -18.97 -42.12 2.86
CA SER A 47 -19.06 -40.69 3.13
C SER A 47 -17.82 -40.32 3.95
N SER A 48 -16.82 -39.70 3.33
CA SER A 48 -15.63 -39.24 4.02
C SER A 48 -16.05 -38.08 4.93
N SER A 49 -16.36 -38.39 6.19
CA SER A 49 -16.30 -37.39 7.24
C SER A 49 -14.86 -36.89 7.27
N TRP A 50 -14.67 -35.61 6.97
CA TRP A 50 -13.39 -34.95 6.96
C TRP A 50 -12.83 -35.01 8.39
N ARG A 51 -11.98 -36.00 8.68
CA ARG A 51 -11.19 -36.02 9.91
C ARG A 51 -10.08 -34.99 9.72
N GLN A 52 -10.24 -33.82 10.32
CA GLN A 52 -9.14 -32.87 10.51
C GLN A 52 -8.08 -33.53 11.42
N THR A 53 -7.04 -34.09 10.83
CA THR A 53 -5.81 -34.43 11.56
C THR A 53 -5.10 -33.12 11.87
N SER A 54 -5.04 -32.73 13.15
CA SER A 54 -4.27 -31.56 13.59
C SER A 54 -2.78 -31.82 13.38
N SER A 55 -2.23 -31.33 12.27
CA SER A 55 -0.79 -31.32 12.06
C SER A 55 -0.14 -30.40 13.11
N HIS A 56 0.87 -30.93 13.79
CA HIS A 56 1.71 -30.19 14.71
C HIS A 56 3.16 -30.42 14.30
N LEU A 57 3.98 -29.37 14.41
CA LEU A 57 5.40 -29.43 14.06
C LEU A 57 6.24 -28.81 15.17
N ASP A 58 7.39 -29.40 15.43
CA ASP A 58 8.37 -28.82 16.35
C ASP A 58 9.38 -27.98 15.56
N LEU A 59 9.24 -26.66 15.66
CA LEU A 59 10.02 -25.71 14.87
C LEU A 59 10.83 -24.77 15.75
N PRO A 60 12.00 -24.29 15.24
CA PRO A 60 12.70 -23.17 15.85
C PRO A 60 11.80 -21.93 15.88
N LEU A 61 11.82 -21.20 17.00
CA LEU A 61 11.06 -20.00 17.23
C LEU A 61 12.01 -18.81 17.38
N LEU A 62 11.70 -17.71 16.69
CA LEU A 62 12.48 -16.48 16.75
C LEU A 62 11.58 -15.32 17.22
N PRO A 63 11.85 -14.76 18.42
CA PRO A 63 11.02 -13.71 19.01
C PRO A 63 11.33 -12.33 18.44
N PHE A 64 10.30 -11.52 18.28
CA PHE A 64 10.37 -10.13 17.82
C PHE A 64 9.46 -9.21 18.63
N GLN A 65 9.66 -7.91 18.50
CA GLN A 65 8.78 -6.89 19.10
C GLN A 65 7.53 -6.68 18.25
N SER A 66 6.51 -6.03 18.81
CA SER A 66 5.23 -5.73 18.14
C SER A 66 5.38 -4.88 16.90
N GLU A 67 6.39 -4.01 16.85
CA GLU A 67 6.68 -3.11 15.73
C GLU A 67 7.27 -3.85 14.52
N GLU A 68 7.64 -5.12 14.73
CA GLU A 68 8.36 -5.96 13.79
C GLU A 68 7.52 -7.15 13.31
N VAL A 69 6.20 -7.14 13.54
CA VAL A 69 5.28 -8.20 13.13
C VAL A 69 5.40 -8.51 11.64
N LEU A 70 5.45 -9.80 11.34
CA LEU A 70 5.47 -10.34 9.99
C LEU A 70 4.13 -10.99 9.69
N VAL A 71 3.51 -10.59 8.58
CA VAL A 71 2.26 -11.21 8.09
C VAL A 71 2.54 -12.23 6.98
N PRO A 72 1.61 -13.18 6.73
CA PRO A 72 1.69 -14.02 5.52
C PRO A 72 1.88 -13.18 4.26
N SER A 73 2.56 -13.73 3.24
CA SER A 73 2.92 -13.07 1.97
C SER A 73 3.94 -11.92 2.06
N GLU A 74 4.30 -11.44 3.25
CA GLU A 74 5.31 -10.40 3.43
C GLU A 74 6.73 -10.98 3.35
N CYS A 75 7.62 -10.25 2.68
CA CYS A 75 9.05 -10.52 2.67
C CYS A 75 9.79 -9.53 3.58
N LYS A 76 10.67 -10.05 4.44
CA LYS A 76 11.50 -9.26 5.36
C LYS A 76 12.94 -9.74 5.28
N THR A 77 13.90 -8.85 5.40
CA THR A 77 15.31 -9.22 5.51
C THR A 77 15.77 -9.02 6.95
N LEU A 78 16.35 -10.06 7.54
CA LEU A 78 16.86 -10.09 8.90
C LEU A 78 18.38 -10.06 8.87
N HIS A 79 18.99 -9.29 9.79
CA HIS A 79 20.42 -9.36 10.04
C HIS A 79 20.65 -10.16 11.32
N LEU A 80 21.07 -11.42 11.17
CA LEU A 80 21.34 -12.32 12.29
C LEU A 80 22.83 -12.26 12.61
N TYR A 81 23.19 -11.78 13.80
CA TYR A 81 24.58 -11.72 14.26
C TYR A 81 24.80 -12.44 15.60
N GLU A 82 23.74 -12.73 16.35
CA GLU A 82 23.88 -13.44 17.62
C GLU A 82 24.18 -14.94 17.37
N ALA A 83 25.12 -15.49 18.13
CA ALA A 83 25.56 -16.88 18.01
C ALA A 83 24.39 -17.88 18.07
N ARG A 84 23.37 -17.60 18.90
CA ARG A 84 22.18 -18.45 19.02
C ARG A 84 21.33 -18.51 17.74
N PHE A 85 21.23 -17.40 17.00
CA PHE A 85 20.48 -17.36 15.74
C PHE A 85 21.29 -17.90 14.58
N LEU A 86 22.62 -17.76 14.63
CA LEU A 86 23.52 -18.41 13.68
C LEU A 86 23.48 -19.94 13.85
N ALA A 87 23.47 -20.45 15.08
CA ALA A 87 23.30 -21.88 15.34
C ALA A 87 21.96 -22.42 14.82
N LEU A 88 20.87 -21.66 14.98
CA LEU A 88 19.57 -21.97 14.37
C LEU A 88 19.67 -22.07 12.85
N LEU A 89 20.30 -21.08 12.21
CA LEU A 89 20.46 -21.05 10.76
C LEU A 89 21.31 -22.21 10.24
N GLU A 90 22.39 -22.54 10.94
CA GLU A 90 23.25 -23.69 10.64
C GLU A 90 22.49 -25.01 10.73
N GLU A 91 21.68 -25.20 11.77
CA GLU A 91 20.85 -26.41 11.89
C GLU A 91 19.85 -26.53 10.74
N LEU A 92 19.18 -25.44 10.39
CA LEU A 92 18.23 -25.40 9.26
C LEU A 92 18.91 -25.80 7.95
N LEU A 93 20.11 -25.25 7.69
CA LEU A 93 20.90 -25.58 6.51
C LEU A 93 21.35 -27.06 6.49
N LEU A 94 21.82 -27.58 7.63
CA LEU A 94 22.25 -28.97 7.76
C LEU A 94 21.11 -29.96 7.60
N ALA A 95 19.94 -29.64 8.16
CA ALA A 95 18.73 -30.46 8.06
C ALA A 95 18.02 -30.31 6.70
N ASN A 96 18.53 -29.46 5.80
CA ASN A 96 17.87 -29.04 4.56
C ASN A 96 16.41 -28.58 4.78
N LYS A 97 16.18 -27.92 5.92
CA LYS A 97 14.90 -27.30 6.30
C LYS A 97 15.03 -25.80 6.14
N LYS A 98 14.07 -25.16 5.50
CA LYS A 98 14.09 -23.70 5.30
C LYS A 98 13.04 -22.98 6.13
N THR A 99 12.44 -23.66 7.11
CA THR A 99 11.27 -23.14 7.84
C THR A 99 11.55 -22.96 9.32
N PHE A 100 11.08 -21.84 9.86
CA PHE A 100 11.05 -21.53 11.28
C PHE A 100 9.89 -20.59 11.58
N VAL A 101 9.66 -20.26 12.86
CA VAL A 101 8.52 -19.42 13.26
C VAL A 101 9.01 -18.06 13.72
N HIS A 102 8.47 -17.01 13.11
CA HIS A 102 8.57 -15.65 13.60
C HIS A 102 7.38 -15.39 14.52
N PHE A 103 7.61 -14.92 15.74
CA PHE A 103 6.50 -14.58 16.64
C PHE A 103 6.78 -13.29 17.42
N VAL A 104 5.71 -12.65 17.87
CA VAL A 104 5.77 -11.40 18.61
C VAL A 104 5.69 -11.68 20.12
N LEU A 105 6.55 -11.04 20.89
CA LEU A 105 6.44 -11.01 22.35
C LEU A 105 5.69 -9.76 22.77
N GLU A 106 4.60 -9.94 23.52
CA GLU A 106 3.83 -8.84 24.08
C GLU A 106 3.89 -8.89 25.62
N PRO A 107 4.23 -7.78 26.29
CA PRO A 107 4.22 -7.74 27.76
C PRO A 107 2.80 -7.88 28.30
N ILE A 108 2.62 -8.77 29.26
CA ILE A 108 1.37 -8.94 29.99
C ILE A 108 1.39 -7.94 31.15
N ILE A 109 0.56 -6.91 31.08
CA ILE A 109 0.38 -5.98 32.20
C ILE A 109 -0.53 -6.65 33.24
N THR A 110 0.04 -7.51 34.08
CA THR A 110 -0.65 -8.00 35.28
C THR A 110 -0.52 -6.96 36.40
N GLY A 111 -1.61 -6.29 36.73
CA GLY A 111 -1.68 -5.34 37.83
C GLY A 111 -1.38 -6.03 39.17
N ARG A 112 -0.21 -5.74 39.74
CA ARG A 112 0.32 -6.19 41.04
C ARG A 112 1.00 -7.56 41.07
N SER A 113 2.26 -7.63 40.64
CA SER A 113 3.32 -8.27 41.45
C SER A 113 4.71 -7.82 40.98
N SER A 114 5.59 -7.57 41.95
CA SER A 114 6.98 -7.20 41.77
C SER A 114 7.83 -8.46 41.63
N SER A 115 8.01 -8.98 40.42
CA SER A 115 9.22 -9.71 39.98
C SER A 115 9.02 -10.21 38.54
N GLY A 116 9.65 -9.55 37.57
CA GLY A 116 9.69 -9.97 36.17
C GLY A 116 8.52 -9.49 35.31
N ALA A 117 8.83 -8.91 34.14
CA ALA A 117 7.83 -8.68 33.10
C ALA A 117 7.42 -10.04 32.51
N SER A 118 6.17 -10.44 32.68
CA SER A 118 5.63 -11.63 32.03
C SER A 118 5.38 -11.31 30.55
N LEU A 119 5.97 -12.09 29.65
CA LEU A 119 5.80 -11.92 28.20
C LEU A 119 4.89 -13.02 27.66
N SER A 120 3.94 -12.65 26.81
CA SER A 120 3.08 -13.58 26.07
C SER A 120 3.59 -13.71 24.65
N ALA A 121 3.80 -14.94 24.19
CA ALA A 121 4.02 -15.23 22.78
C ALA A 121 2.70 -15.07 22.03
N ARG A 122 2.62 -14.04 21.18
CA ARG A 122 1.46 -13.76 20.31
C ARG A 122 1.88 -13.69 18.84
N TYR A 123 0.90 -13.84 17.96
CA TYR A 123 1.05 -13.64 16.50
C TYR A 123 2.22 -14.40 15.87
N GLY A 124 2.16 -15.73 15.90
CA GLY A 124 3.11 -16.59 15.20
C GLY A 124 2.84 -16.60 13.69
N CYS A 125 3.90 -16.47 12.91
CA CYS A 125 3.92 -16.68 11.47
C CYS A 125 4.95 -17.76 11.13
N LEU A 126 4.54 -18.78 10.38
CA LEU A 126 5.48 -19.71 9.76
C LEU A 126 6.22 -18.96 8.67
N VAL A 127 7.54 -19.10 8.65
CA VAL A 127 8.43 -18.38 7.77
C VAL A 127 9.25 -19.34 6.94
N LEU A 128 9.43 -19.01 5.66
CA LEU A 128 10.34 -19.68 4.73
C LEU A 128 11.56 -18.80 4.46
N ILE A 129 12.75 -19.39 4.47
CA ILE A 129 13.99 -18.72 4.07
C ILE A 129 14.10 -18.74 2.55
N GLU A 130 14.18 -17.57 1.93
CA GLU A 130 14.33 -17.42 0.48
C GLU A 130 15.79 -17.27 0.06
N LYS A 131 16.55 -16.45 0.79
CA LYS A 131 17.94 -16.13 0.46
C LYS A 131 18.76 -15.96 1.73
N ILE A 132 20.00 -16.44 1.69
CA ILE A 132 20.99 -16.25 2.75
C ILE A 132 22.23 -15.63 2.13
N GLU A 133 22.68 -14.52 2.70
CA GLU A 133 23.93 -13.85 2.37
C GLU A 133 24.80 -13.79 3.61
N ARG A 134 25.92 -14.50 3.61
CA ARG A 134 26.88 -14.46 4.72
C ARG A 134 27.66 -13.16 4.68
N LEU A 135 27.76 -12.48 5.82
CA LEU A 135 28.54 -11.26 5.99
C LEU A 135 29.78 -11.53 6.83
N ASN A 136 30.67 -10.53 6.90
CA ASN A 136 31.82 -10.57 7.82
C ASN A 136 31.36 -10.67 9.29
N THR A 137 30.22 -10.06 9.61
CA THR A 137 29.60 -10.10 10.94
C THR A 137 28.15 -10.58 10.81
N GLY A 138 27.95 -11.88 10.96
CA GLY A 138 26.64 -12.53 10.90
C GLY A 138 26.17 -12.90 9.49
N ALA A 139 24.85 -12.96 9.29
CA ALA A 139 24.22 -13.28 8.02
C ALA A 139 23.00 -12.40 7.77
N LEU A 140 22.81 -11.97 6.51
CA LEU A 140 21.55 -11.42 6.02
C LEU A 140 20.68 -12.56 5.50
N VAL A 141 19.47 -12.66 6.04
CA VAL A 141 18.52 -13.71 5.69
C VAL A 141 17.23 -13.05 5.20
N SER A 142 16.92 -13.23 3.91
CA SER A 142 15.63 -12.84 3.36
C SER A 142 14.63 -13.96 3.61
N ILE A 143 13.54 -13.58 4.26
CA ILE A 143 12.52 -14.49 4.76
C ILE A 143 11.15 -14.09 4.25
N ARG A 144 10.25 -15.05 4.13
CA ARG A 144 8.88 -14.84 3.70
C ARG A 144 7.86 -15.48 4.64
N GLY A 145 6.84 -14.72 5.02
CA GLY A 145 5.71 -15.25 5.80
C GLY A 145 4.84 -16.18 4.95
N VAL A 146 4.59 -17.39 5.42
CA VAL A 146 3.77 -18.41 4.75
C VAL A 146 2.33 -18.40 5.29
N GLY A 147 2.19 -18.61 6.59
CA GLY A 147 0.88 -18.81 7.22
C GLY A 147 0.93 -18.49 8.70
N ARG A 148 -0.25 -18.36 9.32
CA ARG A 148 -0.35 -18.10 10.76
C ARG A 148 -0.22 -19.39 11.54
N VAL A 149 0.44 -19.31 12.69
CA VAL A 149 0.63 -20.45 13.58
C VAL A 149 0.32 -20.09 15.02
N GLY A 150 -0.24 -21.06 15.74
CA GLY A 150 -0.32 -21.03 17.20
C GLY A 150 0.88 -21.75 17.79
N ILE A 151 1.52 -21.15 18.79
CA ILE A 151 2.55 -21.81 19.60
C ILE A 151 1.82 -22.48 20.76
N MET A 152 1.89 -23.81 20.85
CA MET A 152 1.24 -24.57 21.92
C MET A 152 2.13 -24.65 23.16
N ASP A 153 3.39 -25.03 22.96
CA ASP A 153 4.35 -25.24 24.04
C ASP A 153 5.76 -24.89 23.58
N ILE A 154 6.62 -24.48 24.52
CA ILE A 154 8.03 -24.21 24.27
C ILE A 154 8.83 -25.35 24.89
N ILE A 155 9.37 -26.21 24.02
CA ILE A 155 10.08 -27.44 24.37
C ILE A 155 11.51 -27.14 24.82
N GLN A 156 12.16 -26.14 24.22
CA GLN A 156 13.59 -25.87 24.40
C GLN A 156 13.84 -24.36 24.45
N MET A 157 14.76 -23.93 25.30
CA MET A 157 15.15 -22.52 25.47
C MET A 157 16.56 -22.19 24.94
N GLU A 158 17.48 -23.15 25.03
CA GLU A 158 18.88 -23.01 24.63
C GLU A 158 19.28 -24.09 23.62
N PRO A 159 20.11 -23.79 22.60
CA PRO A 159 20.74 -22.49 22.34
C PRO A 159 19.75 -21.42 21.83
N TYR A 160 18.64 -21.83 21.23
CA TYR A 160 17.54 -20.97 20.78
C TYR A 160 16.19 -21.60 21.15
N LEU A 161 15.11 -20.85 20.98
CA LEU A 161 13.77 -21.32 21.36
C LEU A 161 13.26 -22.37 20.35
N ARG A 162 12.68 -23.47 20.85
CA ARG A 162 11.93 -24.44 20.04
C ARG A 162 10.58 -24.67 20.68
N GLY A 163 9.55 -24.82 19.85
CA GLY A 163 8.23 -25.15 20.36
C GLY A 163 7.38 -25.91 19.36
N THR A 164 6.34 -26.54 19.89
CA THR A 164 5.31 -27.21 19.09
C THR A 164 4.35 -26.17 18.57
N VAL A 165 4.18 -26.14 17.24
CA VAL A 165 3.29 -25.22 16.55
C VAL A 165 2.20 -25.93 15.78
N ILE A 166 1.05 -25.26 15.70
CA ILE A 166 -0.12 -25.71 14.95
C ILE A 166 -0.52 -24.65 13.92
N PRO A 167 -1.00 -25.06 12.73
CA PRO A 167 -1.48 -24.12 11.74
C PRO A 167 -2.77 -23.45 12.24
N ARG A 168 -2.88 -22.13 12.02
CA ARG A 168 -4.09 -21.35 12.29
C ARG A 168 -4.69 -20.92 10.96
N GLN A 169 -5.68 -21.67 10.49
CA GLN A 169 -6.43 -21.36 9.27
C GLN A 169 -7.70 -20.58 9.60
N ASP A 170 -8.16 -19.76 8.66
CA ASP A 170 -9.44 -19.09 8.77
C ASP A 170 -10.63 -20.04 8.61
N LYS A 171 -11.79 -19.57 9.08
CA LYS A 171 -13.04 -20.26 8.83
C LYS A 171 -13.33 -20.24 7.33
N VAL A 172 -13.70 -21.38 6.77
CA VAL A 172 -14.19 -21.47 5.39
C VAL A 172 -15.58 -20.85 5.36
N SER A 173 -15.72 -19.72 4.67
CA SER A 173 -17.00 -19.04 4.48
C SER A 173 -17.71 -19.64 3.26
N ASP A 174 -18.99 -20.00 3.37
CA ASP A 174 -19.83 -20.44 2.24
C ASP A 174 -20.09 -19.32 1.20
N LEU A 175 -19.57 -18.12 1.46
CA LEU A 175 -19.73 -16.90 0.68
C LEU A 175 -18.70 -16.77 -0.46
N GLU A 176 -18.17 -17.86 -1.00
CA GLU A 176 -17.16 -17.83 -2.08
C GLU A 176 -17.58 -16.90 -3.23
N ARG A 177 -18.87 -16.92 -3.61
CA ARG A 177 -19.43 -16.05 -4.67
C ARG A 177 -19.36 -14.55 -4.35
N GLU A 178 -19.53 -14.17 -3.08
CA GLU A 178 -19.42 -12.77 -2.65
C GLU A 178 -17.96 -12.35 -2.43
N MET A 179 -17.08 -13.32 -2.15
CA MET A 179 -15.66 -13.09 -1.94
C MET A 179 -14.89 -12.86 -3.25
N GLN A 180 -15.25 -13.54 -4.34
CA GLN A 180 -14.61 -13.36 -5.65
C GLN A 180 -14.54 -11.90 -6.16
N PRO A 181 -15.65 -11.11 -6.18
CA PRO A 181 -15.56 -9.72 -6.62
C PRO A 181 -14.66 -8.87 -5.72
N LYS A 182 -14.59 -9.19 -4.42
CA LYS A 182 -13.71 -8.51 -3.46
C LYS A 182 -12.24 -8.85 -3.64
N LEU A 183 -11.94 -10.12 -3.94
CA LEU A 183 -10.58 -10.55 -4.28
C LEU A 183 -10.08 -9.84 -5.54
N GLN A 184 -10.93 -9.76 -6.57
CA GLN A 184 -10.61 -9.06 -7.81
C GLN A 184 -10.46 -7.55 -7.59
N GLU A 185 -11.36 -6.93 -6.82
CA GLU A 185 -11.27 -5.52 -6.43
C GLU A 185 -9.94 -5.23 -5.72
N LEU A 186 -9.55 -6.06 -4.74
CA LEU A 186 -8.28 -5.91 -4.04
C LEU A 186 -7.08 -6.03 -4.98
N ARG A 187 -7.11 -7.01 -5.90
CA ARG A 187 -6.04 -7.22 -6.89
C ARG A 187 -5.84 -5.99 -7.76
N GLU A 188 -6.93 -5.39 -8.25
CA GLU A 188 -6.89 -4.19 -9.08
C GLU A 188 -6.32 -2.98 -8.33
N TYR A 189 -6.69 -2.79 -7.07
CA TYR A 189 -6.10 -1.75 -6.23
C TYR A 189 -4.61 -2.00 -5.96
N LEU A 190 -4.18 -3.24 -5.70
CA LEU A 190 -2.77 -3.54 -5.52
C LEU A 190 -1.94 -3.29 -6.78
N CYS A 191 -2.43 -3.68 -7.95
CA CYS A 191 -1.82 -3.35 -9.24
C CYS A 191 -1.73 -1.83 -9.45
N SER A 192 -2.79 -1.09 -9.11
CA SER A 192 -2.81 0.38 -9.20
C SER A 192 -1.79 1.02 -8.26
N LEU A 193 -1.72 0.56 -7.01
CA LEU A 193 -0.75 1.03 -6.02
C LEU A 193 0.69 0.75 -6.46
N GLN A 194 0.95 -0.46 -6.98
CA GLN A 194 2.24 -0.80 -7.56
C GLN A 194 2.61 0.14 -8.71
N ALA A 195 1.69 0.41 -9.63
CA ALA A 195 1.95 1.31 -10.76
C ALA A 195 2.33 2.73 -10.28
N LEU A 196 1.66 3.24 -9.23
CA LEU A 196 2.01 4.53 -8.64
C LEU A 196 3.38 4.51 -7.94
N GLN A 197 3.71 3.42 -7.23
CA GLN A 197 5.04 3.28 -6.62
C GLN A 197 6.17 3.27 -7.66
N LEU A 198 5.97 2.60 -8.80
CA LEU A 198 6.94 2.60 -9.89
C LEU A 198 7.17 4.02 -10.41
N LYS A 199 6.10 4.82 -10.56
CA LYS A 199 6.21 6.23 -10.95
C LYS A 199 6.97 7.07 -9.93
N LEU A 200 6.75 6.82 -8.63
CA LEU A 200 7.52 7.49 -7.57
C LEU A 200 9.00 7.11 -7.63
N LYS A 201 9.31 5.83 -7.82
CA LYS A 201 10.70 5.32 -7.85
C LYS A 201 11.46 5.71 -9.12
N ALA A 202 10.81 5.74 -10.28
CA ALA A 202 11.43 6.07 -11.56
C ALA A 202 12.07 7.48 -11.57
N SER A 203 11.63 8.36 -10.68
CA SER A 203 12.24 9.67 -10.48
C SER A 203 13.55 9.67 -9.68
N LYS A 204 13.95 8.52 -9.10
CA LYS A 204 15.06 8.38 -8.15
C LYS A 204 16.09 7.31 -8.54
N ASP A 205 16.09 6.83 -9.78
CA ASP A 205 17.07 5.85 -10.32
C ASP A 205 17.25 4.55 -9.48
N GLU A 206 16.20 4.07 -8.80
CA GLU A 206 16.23 2.83 -8.01
C GLU A 206 15.62 1.61 -8.75
N GLN A 207 16.10 0.40 -8.42
CA GLN A 207 15.55 -0.86 -8.95
C GLN A 207 14.03 -0.99 -8.69
N LEU A 208 13.29 -1.28 -9.76
CA LEU A 208 11.83 -1.20 -9.85
C LEU A 208 11.06 -2.35 -9.18
N GLN A 209 11.72 -3.34 -8.57
CA GLN A 209 10.98 -4.38 -7.85
C GLN A 209 10.35 -3.79 -6.58
N THR A 210 9.05 -4.05 -6.40
CA THR A 210 8.29 -3.58 -5.24
C THR A 210 7.81 -4.77 -4.43
N GLN A 211 7.82 -4.62 -3.10
CA GLN A 211 7.38 -5.65 -2.17
C GLN A 211 5.93 -6.08 -2.43
N ILE A 212 5.09 -5.16 -2.91
CA ILE A 212 3.71 -5.46 -3.33
C ILE A 212 3.67 -6.49 -4.45
N LYS A 213 4.52 -6.33 -5.48
CA LYS A 213 4.56 -7.25 -6.62
C LYS A 213 4.94 -8.64 -6.16
N ASP A 214 5.99 -8.73 -5.35
CA ASP A 214 6.54 -10.01 -4.88
C ASP A 214 5.57 -10.74 -3.94
N SER A 215 4.83 -9.97 -3.14
CA SER A 215 3.77 -10.47 -2.27
C SER A 215 2.55 -10.97 -3.07
N LEU A 216 2.10 -10.20 -4.07
CA LEU A 216 0.98 -10.57 -4.94
C LEU A 216 1.31 -11.83 -5.76
N LEU A 217 2.49 -11.87 -6.39
CA LEU A 217 2.95 -13.02 -7.15
C LEU A 217 3.02 -14.28 -6.29
N TRP A 218 3.34 -14.14 -5.01
CA TRP A 218 3.37 -15.27 -4.09
C TRP A 218 1.99 -15.71 -3.66
N ALA A 219 1.09 -14.77 -3.32
CA ALA A 219 -0.28 -15.12 -2.97
C ALA A 219 -0.98 -15.94 -4.08
N GLU A 220 -0.68 -15.60 -5.34
CA GLU A 220 -1.19 -16.27 -6.55
C GLU A 220 -0.53 -17.63 -6.84
N ARG A 221 0.56 -18.02 -6.15
CA ARG A 221 1.17 -19.36 -6.35
C ARG A 221 0.29 -20.46 -5.77
N GLU A 222 0.15 -21.53 -6.54
CA GLU A 222 -0.65 -22.71 -6.17
C GLU A 222 0.15 -23.79 -5.43
N ALA A 223 1.47 -23.89 -5.67
CA ALA A 223 2.31 -24.94 -5.13
C ALA A 223 3.45 -24.42 -4.23
N TYR A 224 3.67 -25.13 -3.13
CA TYR A 224 4.73 -24.87 -2.15
C TYR A 224 5.38 -26.20 -1.75
N GLU A 225 6.62 -26.44 -2.17
CA GLU A 225 7.31 -27.72 -1.94
C GLU A 225 8.07 -27.74 -0.60
N ASP A 226 8.52 -26.58 -0.12
CA ASP A 226 9.36 -26.46 1.09
C ASP A 226 8.54 -26.45 2.40
N CYS A 227 7.21 -26.61 2.35
CA CYS A 227 6.30 -26.46 3.50
C CYS A 227 5.22 -27.55 3.55
N ASP A 228 4.83 -27.95 4.77
CA ASP A 228 3.65 -28.80 4.97
C ASP A 228 2.39 -28.06 4.51
N GLN A 229 1.60 -28.69 3.64
CA GLN A 229 0.40 -28.12 3.04
C GLN A 229 -0.65 -27.69 4.08
N SER A 230 -0.65 -28.30 5.26
CA SER A 230 -1.54 -27.90 6.35
C SER A 230 -1.24 -26.51 6.91
N PHE A 231 -0.01 -26.01 6.74
CA PHE A 231 0.39 -24.66 7.15
C PHE A 231 0.22 -23.61 6.05
N VAL A 232 0.01 -24.04 4.80
CA VAL A 232 -0.20 -23.15 3.68
C VAL A 232 -1.66 -22.69 3.69
N PRO A 233 -1.94 -21.39 3.88
CA PRO A 233 -3.31 -20.89 3.85
C PRO A 233 -3.88 -20.92 2.43
N LYS A 234 -5.22 -20.89 2.35
CA LYS A 234 -5.96 -20.82 1.09
C LYS A 234 -5.68 -19.51 0.34
N PHE A 235 -5.99 -19.48 -0.96
CA PHE A 235 -5.72 -18.35 -1.85
C PHE A 235 -6.31 -17.02 -1.36
N ASP A 236 -7.56 -17.05 -0.92
CA ASP A 236 -8.30 -15.91 -0.35
C ASP A 236 -7.62 -15.35 0.91
N GLU A 237 -7.20 -16.23 1.81
CA GLU A 237 -6.43 -15.85 3.00
C GLU A 237 -5.08 -15.22 2.58
N ARG A 238 -4.34 -15.84 1.65
CA ARG A 238 -3.06 -15.30 1.15
C ARG A 238 -3.22 -13.91 0.56
N LEU A 239 -4.20 -13.72 -0.33
CA LEU A 239 -4.40 -12.44 -1.00
C LEU A 239 -4.82 -11.35 0.00
N SER A 240 -5.59 -11.69 1.04
CA SER A 240 -5.99 -10.73 2.07
C SER A 240 -4.81 -10.13 2.83
N PHE A 241 -3.71 -10.88 3.02
CA PHE A 241 -2.49 -10.36 3.66
C PHE A 241 -1.57 -9.61 2.68
N ALA A 242 -1.70 -9.85 1.37
CA ALA A 242 -0.95 -9.11 0.34
C ALA A 242 -1.30 -7.61 0.32
N ALA A 243 -2.41 -7.21 0.96
CA ALA A 243 -2.77 -5.81 1.17
C ALA A 243 -1.84 -5.05 2.15
N LEU A 244 -1.20 -5.78 3.07
CA LEU A 244 -0.51 -5.22 4.24
C LEU A 244 1.00 -5.12 4.01
N GLN A 245 1.40 -4.77 2.79
CA GLN A 245 2.80 -4.65 2.41
C GLN A 245 3.30 -3.22 2.66
N PRO A 246 4.58 -3.05 3.04
CA PRO A 246 5.18 -1.73 3.13
C PRO A 246 5.23 -1.05 1.77
N VAL A 247 4.97 0.26 1.76
CA VAL A 247 5.13 1.09 0.57
C VAL A 247 6.39 1.94 0.70
N SER A 248 7.10 2.13 -0.40
CA SER A 248 8.30 2.96 -0.42
C SER A 248 7.98 4.41 -0.05
N GLY A 249 8.80 5.01 0.83
CA GLY A 249 8.60 6.39 1.28
C GLY A 249 7.56 6.56 2.39
N PHE A 250 7.31 5.50 3.17
CA PHE A 250 6.52 5.61 4.39
C PHE A 250 7.19 6.48 5.45
N SER A 251 6.41 7.38 6.04
CA SER A 251 6.77 8.12 7.25
C SER A 251 6.73 7.19 8.47
N GLN A 252 7.24 7.68 9.60
CA GLN A 252 7.17 6.92 10.86
C GLN A 252 5.72 6.65 11.30
N SER A 253 4.81 7.63 11.11
CA SER A 253 3.40 7.47 11.46
C SER A 253 2.69 6.49 10.53
N GLU A 254 2.99 6.49 9.23
CA GLU A 254 2.44 5.55 8.25
C GLU A 254 2.92 4.12 8.55
N THR A 255 4.19 3.95 8.92
CA THR A 255 4.74 2.66 9.33
C THR A 255 4.07 2.16 10.61
N PHE A 256 3.90 3.02 11.62
CA PHE A 256 3.19 2.66 12.85
C PHE A 256 1.72 2.26 12.57
N SER A 257 1.04 3.00 11.69
CA SER A 257 -0.32 2.64 11.25
C SER A 257 -0.35 1.28 10.55
N LEU A 258 0.61 0.99 9.68
CA LEU A 258 0.73 -0.32 9.02
C LEU A 258 0.91 -1.44 10.05
N GLN A 259 1.80 -1.27 11.03
CA GLN A 259 2.03 -2.30 12.05
C GLN A 259 0.77 -2.59 12.87
N LYS A 260 -0.01 -1.55 13.20
CA LYS A 260 -1.31 -1.71 13.87
C LYS A 260 -2.30 -2.53 13.04
N GLU A 261 -2.42 -2.24 11.75
CA GLU A 261 -3.32 -3.02 10.87
C GLU A 261 -2.82 -4.46 10.67
N LYS A 262 -1.50 -4.71 10.67
CA LYS A 262 -0.94 -6.07 10.65
C LYS A 262 -1.29 -6.87 11.90
N LEU A 263 -1.12 -6.30 13.09
CA LEU A 263 -1.49 -6.96 14.35
C LEU A 263 -2.99 -7.27 14.37
N ARG A 264 -3.82 -6.33 13.90
CA ARG A 264 -5.27 -6.54 13.74
C ARG A 264 -5.55 -7.71 12.79
N ALA A 265 -4.92 -7.72 11.61
CA ALA A 265 -5.08 -8.76 10.61
C ALA A 265 -4.67 -10.17 11.10
N MET A 266 -3.60 -10.25 11.88
CA MET A 266 -3.12 -11.51 12.47
C MET A 266 -4.13 -12.10 13.46
N ASP A 267 -4.96 -11.27 14.11
CA ASP A 267 -5.98 -11.73 15.05
C ASP A 267 -7.30 -12.14 14.36
N MET A 268 -7.65 -11.48 13.26
CA MET A 268 -8.90 -11.71 12.51
C MET A 268 -9.00 -13.15 11.99
N ARG A 269 -10.14 -13.81 12.24
CA ARG A 269 -10.42 -15.20 11.81
C ARG A 269 -11.32 -15.31 10.58
N ASP A 270 -11.85 -14.17 10.14
CA ASP A 270 -12.72 -14.08 8.98
C ASP A 270 -11.94 -13.42 7.84
N THR A 271 -11.75 -14.17 6.76
CA THR A 271 -11.08 -13.70 5.55
C THR A 271 -11.84 -12.54 4.91
N TYR A 272 -13.17 -12.54 4.94
CA TYR A 272 -13.97 -11.50 4.30
C TYR A 272 -13.80 -10.15 4.99
N GLU A 273 -13.90 -10.14 6.33
CA GLU A 273 -13.63 -8.93 7.11
C GLU A 273 -12.20 -8.41 6.88
N ARG A 274 -11.23 -9.33 6.79
CA ARG A 274 -9.83 -8.97 6.55
C ARG A 274 -9.60 -8.42 5.14
N LEU A 275 -10.31 -8.94 4.13
CA LEU A 275 -10.30 -8.41 2.76
C LEU A 275 -10.88 -6.98 2.72
N GLU A 276 -12.00 -6.73 3.38
CA GLU A 276 -12.61 -5.39 3.46
C GLU A 276 -11.68 -4.37 4.12
N MET A 277 -11.02 -4.78 5.22
CA MET A 277 -9.99 -3.98 5.87
C MET A 277 -8.81 -3.72 4.93
N GLY A 278 -8.33 -4.74 4.22
CA GLY A 278 -7.25 -4.64 3.24
C GLY A 278 -7.57 -3.69 2.09
N ILE A 279 -8.77 -3.78 1.51
CA ILE A 279 -9.23 -2.89 0.43
C ILE A 279 -9.20 -1.43 0.90
N LYS A 280 -9.78 -1.14 2.07
CA LYS A 280 -9.79 0.22 2.65
C LYS A 280 -8.37 0.74 2.88
N PHE A 281 -7.49 -0.10 3.40
CA PHE A 281 -6.09 0.27 3.64
C PHE A 281 -5.34 0.59 2.33
N VAL A 282 -5.50 -0.24 1.30
CA VAL A 282 -4.86 -0.03 -0.01
C VAL A 282 -5.40 1.24 -0.68
N GLN A 283 -6.71 1.50 -0.62
CA GLN A 283 -7.29 2.73 -1.16
C GLN A 283 -6.72 3.99 -0.51
N GLN A 284 -6.55 3.98 0.82
CA GLN A 284 -5.90 5.07 1.55
C GLN A 284 -4.45 5.25 1.10
N ASN A 285 -3.70 4.16 0.93
CA ASN A 285 -2.33 4.21 0.44
C ASN A 285 -2.23 4.72 -0.99
N ILE A 286 -3.16 4.35 -1.88
CA ILE A 286 -3.24 4.89 -3.24
C ILE A 286 -3.41 6.41 -3.20
N ALA A 287 -4.35 6.91 -2.39
CA ALA A 287 -4.58 8.35 -2.26
C ALA A 287 -3.33 9.07 -1.73
N THR A 288 -2.68 8.53 -0.71
CA THR A 288 -1.45 9.08 -0.12
C THR A 288 -0.28 9.09 -1.11
N VAL A 289 -0.07 7.99 -1.83
CA VAL A 289 0.98 7.86 -2.84
C VAL A 289 0.72 8.79 -4.03
N ALA A 290 -0.54 8.91 -4.47
CA ALA A 290 -0.94 9.85 -5.51
C ALA A 290 -0.72 11.31 -5.08
N ALA A 291 -1.02 11.66 -3.83
CA ALA A 291 -0.73 12.98 -3.29
C ALA A 291 0.78 13.27 -3.25
N LYS A 292 1.59 12.29 -2.82
CA LYS A 292 3.06 12.40 -2.85
C LYS A 292 3.60 12.60 -4.28
N LEU A 293 3.04 11.89 -5.25
CA LEU A 293 3.37 12.06 -6.67
C LEU A 293 3.01 13.46 -7.19
N ALA A 294 1.84 13.98 -6.82
CA ALA A 294 1.39 15.30 -7.24
C ALA A 294 2.26 16.41 -6.65
N ILE A 295 2.67 16.29 -5.38
CA ILE A 295 3.63 17.22 -4.77
C ILE A 295 4.97 17.16 -5.52
N GLN A 296 5.44 15.96 -5.84
CA GLN A 296 6.69 15.78 -6.56
C GLN A 296 6.66 16.36 -7.99
N SER A 297 5.53 16.25 -8.69
CA SER A 297 5.39 16.84 -10.02
C SER A 297 5.32 18.37 -9.97
N LEU A 298 4.69 18.95 -8.94
CA LEU A 298 4.69 20.39 -8.70
C LEU A 298 6.11 20.90 -8.38
N ASP A 299 6.86 20.21 -7.53
CA ASP A 299 8.25 20.57 -7.23
C ASP A 299 9.13 20.56 -8.48
N PHE A 300 8.92 19.58 -9.36
CA PHE A 300 9.62 19.51 -10.65
C PHE A 300 9.27 20.70 -11.54
N SER A 301 7.98 21.03 -11.67
CA SER A 301 7.51 22.19 -12.43
C SER A 301 8.01 23.52 -11.87
N ALA A 302 8.02 23.68 -10.55
CA ALA A 302 8.54 24.87 -9.88
C ALA A 302 10.06 25.06 -10.10
N ARG A 303 10.83 23.96 -10.10
CA ARG A 303 12.27 23.99 -10.44
C ARG A 303 12.51 24.40 -11.89
N ILE A 304 11.70 23.90 -12.82
CA ILE A 304 11.75 24.32 -14.23
C ILE A 304 11.39 25.80 -14.34
N SER A 305 10.34 26.26 -13.67
CA SER A 305 9.93 27.66 -13.66
C SER A 305 11.02 28.58 -13.07
N SER A 306 11.68 28.17 -11.98
CA SER A 306 12.82 28.90 -11.40
C SER A 306 14.02 28.95 -12.35
N SER A 307 14.30 27.84 -13.05
CA SER A 307 15.34 27.78 -14.08
C SER A 307 15.00 28.67 -15.29
N PHE A 308 13.72 28.76 -15.67
CA PHE A 308 13.21 29.65 -16.71
C PHE A 308 13.29 31.12 -16.29
N VAL A 309 13.02 31.46 -15.02
CA VAL A 309 13.19 32.82 -14.49
C VAL A 309 14.68 33.22 -14.50
N LEU A 310 15.59 32.31 -14.18
CA LEU A 310 17.04 32.52 -14.31
C LEU A 310 17.47 32.73 -15.77
N TRP A 311 16.81 32.05 -16.71
CA TRP A 311 17.03 32.17 -18.15
C TRP A 311 16.69 33.57 -18.70
N THR A 312 15.64 34.23 -18.17
CA THR A 312 15.27 35.60 -18.58
C THR A 312 16.30 36.67 -18.18
N LYS A 313 17.22 36.36 -17.26
CA LYS A 313 18.31 37.27 -16.84
C LYS A 313 19.56 37.23 -17.72
N HIS A 314 19.76 36.19 -18.54
CA HIS A 314 21.03 35.98 -19.26
C HIS A 314 20.95 35.99 -20.80
N GLY A 315 19.81 36.37 -21.37
CA GLY A 315 19.67 36.56 -22.82
C GLY A 315 19.29 35.29 -23.57
N VAL A 316 18.51 35.51 -24.63
CA VAL A 316 17.75 34.52 -25.42
C VAL A 316 18.66 33.54 -26.15
N PRO A 317 18.45 32.21 -26.07
CA PRO A 317 18.93 31.29 -27.09
C PRO A 317 17.85 31.00 -28.14
N SER A 318 18.32 30.44 -29.24
CA SER A 318 17.62 30.25 -30.51
C SER A 318 16.27 29.53 -30.40
N ILE A 319 15.35 29.89 -31.31
CA ILE A 319 13.94 29.45 -31.43
C ILE A 319 13.75 27.91 -31.35
N ALA A 320 14.78 27.12 -31.69
CA ALA A 320 14.77 25.66 -31.57
C ALA A 320 14.63 25.13 -30.12
N VAL A 321 15.00 25.91 -29.10
CA VAL A 321 14.90 25.50 -27.68
C VAL A 321 13.47 25.67 -27.15
N ILE A 322 12.72 26.63 -27.70
CA ILE A 322 11.33 26.91 -27.29
C ILE A 322 10.40 25.81 -27.80
N ASP A 323 10.62 25.32 -29.03
CA ASP A 323 9.82 24.26 -29.63
C ASP A 323 10.00 22.91 -28.90
N SER A 324 11.21 22.63 -28.40
CA SER A 324 11.49 21.44 -27.60
C SER A 324 10.89 21.51 -26.17
N LEU A 325 10.74 22.71 -25.60
CA LEU A 325 10.13 22.92 -24.28
C LEU A 325 8.60 22.96 -24.34
N LEU A 326 8.01 23.45 -25.43
CA LEU A 326 6.55 23.42 -25.59
C LEU A 326 6.01 22.00 -25.82
N TYR A 327 6.81 21.11 -26.41
CA TYR A 327 6.44 19.71 -26.60
C TYR A 327 6.43 18.90 -25.28
N GLU A 328 7.16 19.35 -24.26
CA GLU A 328 7.22 18.72 -22.92
C GLU A 328 6.06 19.14 -21.99
N ILE A 329 5.27 20.15 -22.36
CA ILE A 329 4.17 20.72 -21.53
C ILE A 329 2.85 19.96 -21.74
N VAL A 330 2.77 18.96 -22.63
CA VAL A 330 1.56 18.13 -22.76
C VAL A 330 1.51 17.14 -21.60
N PRO A 331 0.60 17.28 -20.61
CA PRO A 331 0.46 16.26 -19.59
C PRO A 331 -0.13 15.02 -20.24
N SER A 332 0.60 13.90 -20.18
CA SER A 332 0.13 12.62 -20.69
C SER A 332 -1.18 12.25 -19.97
N LYS A 333 -2.30 12.17 -20.71
CA LYS A 333 -3.62 11.81 -20.18
C LYS A 333 -3.57 10.48 -19.40
N SER A 334 -3.77 10.56 -18.09
CA SER A 334 -3.88 9.40 -17.21
C SER A 334 -5.28 8.76 -17.31
N LYS A 335 -5.36 7.48 -17.69
CA LYS A 335 -6.56 6.65 -17.48
C LYS A 335 -6.58 6.17 -16.02
N ILE A 336 -7.57 6.62 -15.25
CA ILE A 336 -7.88 6.25 -13.87
C ILE A 336 -9.35 5.76 -13.84
N PRO A 337 -9.74 4.75 -13.04
CA PRO A 337 -11.07 4.13 -13.09
C PRO A 337 -12.26 5.08 -12.80
N PRO A 338 -13.46 4.77 -13.33
CA PRO A 338 -14.53 5.73 -13.60
C PRO A 338 -15.51 5.88 -12.42
N LYS A 339 -15.08 6.45 -11.29
CA LYS A 339 -16.02 6.72 -10.19
C LYS A 339 -15.94 8.07 -9.49
N TYR A 340 -15.16 9.00 -10.02
CA TYR A 340 -15.21 10.40 -9.64
C TYR A 340 -14.90 11.28 -10.85
N ASP A 341 -15.88 12.06 -11.33
CA ASP A 341 -15.78 12.94 -12.50
C ASP A 341 -14.97 14.23 -12.21
N LEU A 342 -13.81 14.06 -11.56
CA LEU A 342 -12.83 15.10 -11.28
C LEU A 342 -12.00 15.42 -12.53
N ASN A 343 -11.83 14.44 -13.41
CA ASN A 343 -11.00 14.57 -14.60
C ASN A 343 -11.62 15.51 -15.64
N ALA A 344 -12.95 15.49 -15.83
CA ALA A 344 -13.62 16.39 -16.78
C ALA A 344 -13.58 17.86 -16.33
N LYS A 345 -13.73 18.12 -15.03
CA LYS A 345 -13.62 19.48 -14.47
C LYS A 345 -12.19 20.02 -14.57
N LEU A 346 -11.19 19.17 -14.38
CA LEU A 346 -9.78 19.52 -14.57
C LEU A 346 -9.47 19.81 -16.05
N ASP A 347 -9.94 18.97 -16.97
CA ASP A 347 -9.73 19.19 -18.42
C ASP A 347 -10.39 20.50 -18.88
N ALA A 348 -11.60 20.81 -18.38
CA ALA A 348 -12.30 22.07 -18.66
C ALA A 348 -11.57 23.30 -18.09
N CYS A 349 -11.03 23.20 -16.87
CA CYS A 349 -10.23 24.26 -16.25
C CYS A 349 -8.94 24.55 -17.04
N VAL A 350 -8.27 23.50 -17.50
CA VAL A 350 -7.04 23.62 -18.29
C VAL A 350 -7.33 24.25 -19.65
N ASP A 351 -8.37 23.79 -20.36
CA ASP A 351 -8.77 24.37 -21.66
C ASP A 351 -9.09 25.86 -21.53
N LEU A 352 -9.83 26.24 -20.47
CA LEU A 352 -10.20 27.63 -20.22
C LEU A 352 -8.98 28.50 -19.89
N ALA A 353 -8.05 28.00 -19.08
CA ALA A 353 -6.81 28.69 -18.75
C ALA A 353 -5.91 28.90 -19.97
N VAL A 354 -5.73 27.86 -20.81
CA VAL A 354 -4.93 27.94 -22.04
C VAL A 354 -5.54 28.96 -22.99
N ARG A 355 -6.86 28.88 -23.22
CA ARG A 355 -7.57 29.78 -24.13
C ARG A 355 -7.49 31.24 -23.70
N ARG A 356 -7.74 31.54 -22.42
CA ARG A 356 -7.71 32.92 -21.91
C ARG A 356 -6.30 33.49 -21.83
N THR A 357 -5.32 32.69 -21.47
CA THR A 357 -3.92 33.13 -21.44
C THR A 357 -3.44 33.43 -22.85
N ALA A 358 -3.78 32.61 -23.85
CA ALA A 358 -3.43 32.85 -25.25
C ALA A 358 -4.08 34.13 -25.80
N TYR A 359 -5.39 34.30 -25.64
CA TYR A 359 -6.08 35.49 -26.17
C TYR A 359 -5.68 36.77 -25.45
N ALA A 360 -5.49 36.74 -24.12
CA ALA A 360 -5.06 37.91 -23.38
C ALA A 360 -3.59 38.29 -23.66
N SER A 361 -2.72 37.30 -23.92
CA SER A 361 -1.33 37.55 -24.36
C SER A 361 -1.30 38.16 -25.77
N LEU A 362 -2.14 37.66 -26.69
CA LEU A 362 -2.28 38.24 -28.04
C LEU A 362 -2.81 39.67 -27.99
N ALA A 363 -3.84 39.93 -27.18
CA ALA A 363 -4.35 41.28 -26.96
C ALA A 363 -3.29 42.20 -26.33
N GLY A 364 -2.52 41.69 -25.37
CA GLY A 364 -1.38 42.38 -24.76
C GLY A 364 -0.25 42.67 -25.76
N ALA A 365 0.00 41.76 -26.71
CA ALA A 365 0.97 41.94 -27.78
C ALA A 365 0.53 43.02 -28.78
N PHE A 366 -0.72 42.97 -29.24
CA PHE A 366 -1.30 43.99 -30.12
C PHE A 366 -1.31 45.37 -29.44
N THR A 367 -1.74 45.44 -28.19
CA THR A 367 -1.74 46.67 -27.40
C THR A 367 -0.32 47.21 -27.20
N GLY A 368 0.65 46.32 -26.93
CA GLY A 368 2.04 46.68 -26.75
C GLY A 368 2.68 47.22 -28.03
N LEU A 369 2.36 46.64 -29.18
CA LEU A 369 2.81 47.11 -30.50
C LEU A 369 2.25 48.49 -30.86
N LEU A 370 1.00 48.76 -30.50
CA LEU A 370 0.33 50.03 -30.78
C LEU A 370 0.75 51.16 -29.86
N LEU A 371 0.90 50.91 -28.55
CA LEU A 371 1.14 51.96 -27.56
C LEU A 371 2.61 52.17 -27.20
N PHE A 372 3.47 51.15 -27.30
CA PHE A 372 4.84 51.24 -26.80
C PHE A 372 5.91 51.12 -27.89
N ARG A 373 6.83 52.10 -27.88
CA ARG A 373 7.98 52.16 -28.80
C ARG A 373 9.19 51.36 -28.32
N SER A 374 9.31 51.05 -27.03
CA SER A 374 10.46 50.32 -26.49
C SER A 374 10.19 48.80 -26.48
N PRO A 375 11.21 47.96 -26.75
CA PRO A 375 11.07 46.49 -26.68
C PRO A 375 10.63 46.02 -25.28
N VAL A 376 11.17 46.62 -24.22
CA VAL A 376 10.89 46.23 -22.83
C VAL A 376 9.41 46.47 -22.47
N SER A 377 8.85 47.61 -22.87
CA SER A 377 7.44 47.94 -22.62
C SER A 377 6.48 47.06 -23.41
N ARG A 378 6.87 46.55 -24.59
CA ARG A 378 6.08 45.59 -25.37
C ARG A 378 5.97 44.24 -24.66
N TRP A 379 7.10 43.71 -24.19
CA TRP A 379 7.12 42.48 -23.41
C TRP A 379 6.37 42.62 -22.08
N ALA A 380 6.44 43.79 -21.44
CA ALA A 380 5.65 44.09 -20.24
C ALA A 380 4.13 44.05 -20.51
N SER A 381 3.68 44.59 -21.65
CA SER A 381 2.27 44.54 -22.07
C SER A 381 1.78 43.11 -22.34
N VAL A 382 2.62 42.27 -22.97
CA VAL A 382 2.32 40.84 -23.18
C VAL A 382 2.23 40.10 -21.84
N ALA A 383 3.20 40.29 -20.96
CA ALA A 383 3.22 39.67 -19.64
C ALA A 383 2.04 40.11 -18.77
N PHE A 384 1.65 41.38 -18.85
CA PHE A 384 0.46 41.91 -18.18
C PHE A 384 -0.82 41.26 -18.74
N GLY A 385 -0.94 41.15 -20.07
CA GLY A 385 -2.04 40.45 -20.72
C GLY A 385 -2.14 38.98 -20.29
N ALA A 386 -1.01 38.26 -20.27
CA ALA A 386 -0.94 36.88 -19.79
C ALA A 386 -1.38 36.77 -18.32
N GLY A 387 -0.92 37.68 -17.45
CA GLY A 387 -1.28 37.75 -16.03
C GLY A 387 -2.78 37.97 -15.81
N VAL A 388 -3.40 38.87 -16.56
CA VAL A 388 -4.85 39.09 -16.54
C VAL A 388 -5.62 37.84 -17.01
N GLY A 389 -5.11 37.15 -18.04
CA GLY A 389 -5.69 35.90 -18.53
C GLY A 389 -5.67 34.78 -17.49
N ILE A 390 -4.53 34.59 -16.81
CA ILE A 390 -4.37 33.61 -15.73
C ILE A 390 -5.27 33.96 -14.54
N GLY A 391 -5.31 35.22 -14.11
CA GLY A 391 -6.14 35.67 -12.99
C GLY A 391 -7.63 35.48 -13.26
N SER A 392 -8.09 35.80 -14.47
CA SER A 392 -9.48 35.59 -14.89
C SER A 392 -9.85 34.10 -14.96
N ALA A 393 -8.96 33.25 -15.48
CA ALA A 393 -9.18 31.81 -15.51
C ALA A 393 -9.22 31.21 -14.09
N TYR A 394 -8.34 31.66 -13.19
CA TYR A 394 -8.33 31.22 -11.79
C TYR A 394 -9.66 31.52 -11.07
N ILE A 395 -10.18 32.74 -11.25
CA ILE A 395 -11.47 33.14 -10.66
C ILE A 395 -12.59 32.24 -11.18
N GLU A 396 -12.65 31.95 -12.48
CA GLU A 396 -13.72 31.11 -13.04
C GLU A 396 -13.58 29.63 -12.69
N SER A 397 -12.36 29.11 -12.65
CA SER A 397 -12.08 27.76 -12.17
C SER A 397 -12.45 27.61 -10.69
N SER A 398 -12.29 28.66 -9.88
CA SER A 398 -12.75 28.65 -8.48
C SER A 398 -14.27 28.52 -8.35
N TYR A 399 -15.04 29.08 -9.30
CA TYR A 399 -16.50 28.91 -9.36
C TYR A 399 -16.90 27.48 -9.73
N MET A 400 -16.18 26.84 -10.66
CA MET A 400 -16.41 25.44 -11.04
C MET A 400 -16.21 24.44 -9.88
N PHE A 401 -15.46 24.85 -8.84
CA PHE A 401 -15.24 24.09 -7.61
C PHE A 401 -16.05 24.61 -6.39
N GLY A 402 -17.01 25.53 -6.59
CA GLY A 402 -17.98 25.92 -5.56
C GLY A 402 -17.68 27.20 -4.77
N GLY A 403 -16.78 28.07 -5.25
CA GLY A 403 -16.67 29.43 -4.70
C GLY A 403 -17.93 30.25 -4.98
N SER A 404 -18.47 30.97 -3.98
CA SER A 404 -19.53 31.95 -4.21
C SER A 404 -18.92 33.33 -4.52
N PRO A 405 -19.53 34.16 -5.39
CA PRO A 405 -18.92 35.42 -5.82
C PRO A 405 -19.03 36.51 -4.75
N PRO A 406 -18.06 37.45 -4.66
CA PRO A 406 -18.28 38.73 -4.00
C PRO A 406 -19.29 39.55 -4.81
N LYS A 407 -20.34 40.02 -4.13
CA LYS A 407 -21.48 40.75 -4.69
C LYS A 407 -21.06 42.17 -5.12
N TRP A 408 -20.59 42.35 -6.36
CA TRP A 408 -20.49 43.67 -6.97
C TRP A 408 -21.71 43.97 -7.85
N SER A 409 -22.44 45.03 -7.50
CA SER A 409 -23.54 45.58 -8.29
C SER A 409 -23.02 46.18 -9.59
N ALA A 410 -23.60 45.77 -10.72
CA ALA A 410 -23.27 46.28 -12.05
C ALA A 410 -23.51 47.81 -12.15
N PRO A 411 -22.64 48.57 -12.88
CA PRO A 411 -22.91 49.96 -13.22
C PRO A 411 -24.12 50.05 -14.17
N LYS A 412 -25.08 50.93 -13.85
CA LYS A 412 -26.24 51.21 -14.72
C LYS A 412 -25.76 51.81 -16.05
N ALA A 413 -26.26 51.27 -17.16
CA ALA A 413 -26.02 51.80 -18.50
C ALA A 413 -26.65 53.21 -18.67
N PRO A 414 -26.05 54.10 -19.49
CA PRO A 414 -26.64 55.42 -19.80
C PRO A 414 -27.82 55.29 -20.77
N VAL A 415 -28.92 55.97 -20.45
CA VAL A 415 -30.11 56.12 -21.29
C VAL A 415 -29.79 57.05 -22.47
N ALA A 416 -30.08 56.63 -23.70
CA ALA A 416 -30.05 57.50 -24.88
C ALA A 416 -31.46 58.13 -25.13
N PRO A 417 -31.55 59.39 -25.58
CA PRO A 417 -32.83 60.07 -25.83
C PRO A 417 -33.47 59.71 -27.18
N PRO A 418 -34.79 59.92 -27.35
CA PRO A 418 -35.55 59.49 -28.53
C PRO A 418 -35.44 60.48 -29.69
N ILE A 419 -35.34 59.95 -30.91
CA ILE A 419 -35.46 60.73 -32.16
C ILE A 419 -36.64 60.16 -32.96
N HIS A 420 -37.64 61.02 -33.19
CA HIS A 420 -38.78 60.80 -34.08
C HIS A 420 -38.31 60.75 -35.54
N VAL A 421 -38.91 59.86 -36.35
CA VAL A 421 -38.92 59.99 -37.81
C VAL A 421 -40.36 59.82 -38.30
N GLU A 422 -40.79 60.85 -39.02
CA GLU A 422 -42.08 61.14 -39.63
C GLU A 422 -42.25 60.30 -40.90
N VAL A 423 -43.45 59.72 -41.09
CA VAL A 423 -43.85 58.98 -42.31
C VAL A 423 -44.83 59.84 -43.07
N THR A 424 -44.44 60.26 -44.27
CA THR A 424 -45.35 60.76 -45.30
C THR A 424 -45.07 60.03 -46.61
N SER A 425 -46.11 59.38 -47.12
CA SER A 425 -46.19 58.88 -48.49
C SER A 425 -47.46 59.47 -49.09
N GLU A 426 -47.29 60.35 -50.07
CA GLU A 426 -48.34 60.89 -50.93
C GLU A 426 -48.68 59.91 -52.07
N GLU A 427 -49.98 59.77 -52.27
CA GLU A 427 -50.82 59.41 -53.43
C GLU A 427 -50.22 59.30 -54.84
N THR A 428 -50.63 58.28 -55.62
CA THR A 428 -51.64 58.37 -56.70
C THR A 428 -51.66 57.09 -57.57
N GLY A 429 -52.86 56.57 -57.89
CA GLY A 429 -53.08 55.52 -58.89
C GLY A 429 -54.06 54.44 -58.45
#